data_AF-Q47792-F1
#
_entry.id   AF-Q47792-F1
#
_cell.length_a   1.000
_cell.length_b   1.000
_cell.length_c   1.000
_cell.angle_alpha   90.00
_cell.angle_beta   90.00
_cell.angle_gamma   90.00
#
_symmetry.space_group_name_H-M   'P 1'
#
loop_
_entity.id
_entity.type
_entity.pdbx_description
1 polymer ?
#
loop_
_entity_poly.entity_id
_entity_poly.type
_entity_poly.pdbx_seq_one_letter_code
_entity_poly.pdbx_strand_id
1 'polypeptide(L)'
;MNKKRIIFGLLSFFLPIFLVFGGLLFFLLLLTSTSDTSKNDCIQPSINNPTDATDTPKSIEQFVKSHKDAYLLSSKAGGFLPSASISQTMVENGFNFTNPSGTSFWQAHNMGGVKTSKKEDFPVTLATFGQDSVDISGTKPGSNVGDGTGGAYTWFKDYNAGIVGKAEFMAHQTLYTGAINNTDGLSTLSAIYSGGWATDPTYLMKLQATYNSLGKQFQWLDQEAIQKYGNAPFKRANLSQIFPENRQSQTKNLVKILIALLLQIHPIKLQDKILPHH
;
A
#
# COMPACT_ATOMS: atom_id res chain seq x y z
N MET A 1 52.99 15.32 53.88
CA MET A 1 51.81 14.52 53.46
C MET A 1 51.84 14.36 51.94
N ASN A 2 52.07 13.15 51.43
CA ASN A 2 52.42 12.94 50.01
C ASN A 2 51.22 13.17 49.08
N LYS A 3 51.23 14.27 48.31
CA LYS A 3 50.21 14.64 47.31
C LYS A 3 49.76 13.48 46.42
N LYS A 4 50.68 12.56 46.08
CA LYS A 4 50.38 11.37 45.25
C LYS A 4 49.38 10.39 45.89
N ARG A 5 49.39 10.23 47.22
CA ARG A 5 48.46 9.34 47.94
C ARG A 5 47.04 9.92 48.05
N ILE A 6 46.93 11.25 48.13
CA ILE A 6 45.64 11.95 48.15
C ILE A 6 44.97 11.85 46.77
N ILE A 7 45.73 12.07 45.69
CA ILE A 7 45.22 11.96 44.32
C ILE A 7 44.76 10.52 44.01
N PHE A 8 45.50 9.50 44.43
CA PHE A 8 45.11 8.10 44.22
C PHE A 8 43.85 7.69 45.01
N GLY A 9 43.68 8.22 46.23
CA GLY A 9 42.49 7.98 47.05
C GLY A 9 41.24 8.68 46.49
N LEU A 10 41.38 9.92 46.01
CA LEU A 10 40.30 10.63 45.31
C LEU A 10 39.93 9.90 44.01
N LEU A 11 40.90 9.46 43.20
CA LEU A 11 40.60 8.75 41.96
C LEU A 11 39.86 7.42 42.20
N SER A 12 40.26 6.63 43.20
CA SER A 12 39.57 5.36 43.53
C SER A 12 38.16 5.55 44.09
N PHE A 13 37.88 6.68 44.76
CA PHE A 13 36.55 6.94 45.33
C PHE A 13 35.58 7.50 44.30
N PHE A 14 36.04 8.36 43.39
CA PHE A 14 35.17 9.02 42.41
C PHE A 14 34.99 8.25 41.09
N LEU A 15 35.91 7.35 40.73
CA LEU A 15 35.81 6.54 39.51
C LEU A 15 34.59 5.61 39.46
N PRO A 16 34.23 4.83 40.50
CA PRO A 16 33.05 3.97 40.46
C PRO A 16 31.75 4.78 40.41
N ILE A 17 31.70 5.95 41.08
CA ILE A 17 30.56 6.88 41.03
C ILE A 17 30.39 7.43 39.62
N PHE A 18 31.49 7.83 38.97
CA PHE A 18 31.46 8.36 37.59
C PHE A 18 31.01 7.29 36.58
N LEU A 19 31.42 6.03 36.76
CA LEU A 19 31.00 4.91 35.91
C LEU A 19 29.53 4.54 36.10
N VAL A 20 29.01 4.57 37.32
CA VAL A 20 27.59 4.28 37.60
C VAL A 20 26.69 5.40 37.07
N PHE A 21 27.00 6.67 37.35
CA PHE A 21 26.19 7.79 36.89
C PHE A 21 26.35 8.07 35.38
N GLY A 22 27.57 7.93 34.85
CA GLY A 22 27.83 8.03 33.41
C GLY A 22 27.18 6.88 32.63
N GLY A 23 27.23 5.66 33.17
CA GLY A 23 26.54 4.50 32.61
C GLY A 23 25.03 4.65 32.65
N LEU A 24 24.45 5.16 33.75
CA LEU A 24 23.02 5.41 33.87
C LEU A 24 22.54 6.49 32.90
N LEU A 25 23.31 7.56 32.69
CA LEU A 25 23.00 8.62 31.72
C LEU A 25 23.07 8.10 30.28
N PHE A 26 24.07 7.26 29.96
CA PHE A 26 24.18 6.60 28.66
C PHE A 26 23.04 5.59 28.41
N PHE A 27 22.61 4.87 29.45
CA PHE A 27 21.46 3.97 29.40
C PHE A 27 20.13 4.72 29.27
N LEU A 28 19.99 5.89 29.92
CA LEU A 28 18.83 6.76 29.76
C LEU A 28 18.76 7.36 28.35
N LEU A 29 19.89 7.76 27.77
CA LEU A 29 19.99 8.21 26.38
C LEU A 29 19.61 7.10 25.38
N LEU A 30 20.01 5.85 25.65
CA LEU A 30 19.58 4.68 24.88
C LEU A 30 18.07 4.39 25.02
N LEU A 31 17.49 4.59 26.20
CA LEU A 31 16.04 4.40 26.44
C LEU A 31 15.19 5.54 25.85
N THR A 32 15.70 6.77 25.75
CA THR A 32 14.99 7.91 25.12
C THR A 32 14.90 7.85 23.59
N SER A 33 15.49 6.83 22.97
CA SER A 33 15.33 6.57 21.52
C SER A 33 14.09 5.73 21.19
N THR A 34 13.25 5.39 22.17
CA THR A 34 11.92 4.77 21.95
C THR A 34 10.82 5.80 22.14
N SER A 35 10.84 6.84 21.29
CA SER A 35 9.61 7.55 20.97
C SER A 35 8.89 6.73 19.90
N ASP A 36 8.20 5.68 20.33
CA ASP A 36 7.07 5.08 19.60
C ASP A 36 5.98 6.15 19.46
N THR A 37 6.22 7.09 18.57
CA THR A 37 5.13 7.66 17.78
C THR A 37 5.05 6.74 16.59
N SER A 38 3.88 6.16 16.35
CA SER A 38 3.54 5.49 15.10
C SER A 38 3.71 6.48 13.94
N LYS A 39 4.95 6.72 13.52
CA LYS A 39 5.25 7.22 12.19
C LYS A 39 4.92 6.03 11.31
N ASN A 40 3.70 6.06 10.79
CA ASN A 40 3.41 5.39 9.55
C ASN A 40 4.55 5.80 8.61
N ASP A 41 5.47 4.88 8.32
CA ASP A 41 6.37 4.92 7.17
C ASP A 41 5.54 4.76 5.88
N CYS A 42 4.46 5.54 5.79
CA CYS A 42 4.05 6.14 4.55
C CYS A 42 5.25 7.01 4.14
N ILE A 43 6.22 6.39 3.48
CA ILE A 43 6.95 7.06 2.42
C ILE A 43 5.86 7.76 1.64
N GLN A 44 5.68 9.07 1.84
CA GLN A 44 4.93 9.93 0.93
C GLN A 44 5.80 9.89 -0.31
N PRO A 45 5.49 9.01 -1.28
CA PRO A 45 6.32 8.94 -2.44
C PRO A 45 5.97 10.24 -3.20
N SER A 46 6.88 10.80 -3.99
CA SER A 46 6.59 12.03 -4.74
C SER A 46 5.64 11.71 -5.91
N ILE A 47 4.50 11.09 -5.63
CA ILE A 47 3.52 10.57 -6.58
C ILE A 47 2.38 11.56 -6.80
N ASN A 48 2.62 12.83 -6.52
CA ASN A 48 1.90 13.88 -7.20
C ASN A 48 2.69 14.12 -8.49
N ASN A 49 2.41 13.36 -9.55
CA ASN A 49 2.78 13.76 -10.90
C ASN A 49 1.62 14.60 -11.46
N PRO A 50 1.65 15.94 -11.35
CA PRO A 50 0.64 16.80 -11.96
C PRO A 50 0.61 16.71 -13.50
N THR A 51 1.53 15.98 -14.12
CA THR A 51 1.70 15.86 -15.58
C THR A 51 0.73 14.91 -16.26
N ASP A 52 0.05 14.01 -15.53
CA ASP A 52 -0.86 13.01 -16.13
C ASP A 52 -2.06 13.67 -16.86
N ALA A 53 -2.34 14.93 -16.54
CA ALA A 53 -3.39 15.72 -17.18
C ALA A 53 -2.91 16.68 -18.28
N THR A 54 -1.61 16.95 -18.43
CA THR A 54 -1.13 18.06 -19.30
C THR A 54 -0.03 17.68 -20.30
N ASP A 55 0.77 16.65 -20.05
CA ASP A 55 1.87 16.26 -20.94
C ASP A 55 1.74 14.80 -21.39
N THR A 56 1.42 14.60 -22.67
CA THR A 56 1.47 13.28 -23.30
C THR A 56 2.91 12.73 -23.27
N PRO A 57 3.15 11.53 -22.70
CA PRO A 57 4.47 10.91 -22.71
C PRO A 57 4.98 10.71 -24.15
N LYS A 58 6.27 10.99 -24.40
CA LYS A 58 6.88 10.85 -25.73
C LYS A 58 7.24 9.40 -26.06
N SER A 59 7.35 8.53 -25.05
CA SER A 59 7.67 7.12 -25.20
C SER A 59 7.22 6.31 -23.98
N ILE A 60 7.15 4.98 -24.15
CA ILE A 60 6.87 4.04 -23.05
C ILE A 60 7.97 4.16 -21.99
N GLU A 61 9.23 4.32 -22.39
CA GLU A 61 10.34 4.49 -21.47
C GLU A 61 10.18 5.75 -20.61
N GLN A 62 9.79 6.88 -21.20
CA GLN A 62 9.55 8.11 -20.44
C GLN A 62 8.41 7.92 -19.44
N PHE A 63 7.30 7.32 -19.88
CA PHE A 63 6.17 7.01 -19.00
C PHE A 63 6.60 6.10 -17.84
N VAL A 64 7.31 5.01 -18.12
CA VAL A 64 7.76 4.07 -17.08
C VAL A 64 8.71 4.75 -16.09
N LYS A 65 9.63 5.59 -16.58
CA LYS A 65 10.55 6.34 -15.71
C LYS A 65 9.81 7.36 -14.83
N SER A 66 8.81 8.07 -15.35
CA SER A 66 8.04 9.03 -14.56
C SER A 66 7.15 8.36 -13.52
N HIS A 67 6.77 7.09 -13.72
CA HIS A 67 5.94 6.30 -12.81
C HIS A 67 6.74 5.23 -12.03
N LYS A 68 8.07 5.37 -11.98
CA LYS A 68 8.98 4.39 -11.35
C LYS A 68 8.55 4.04 -9.93
N ASP A 69 8.25 5.03 -9.10
CA ASP A 69 7.89 4.80 -7.70
C ASP A 69 6.59 4.01 -7.55
N ALA A 70 5.62 4.21 -8.45
CA ALA A 70 4.39 3.43 -8.48
C ALA A 70 4.66 1.97 -8.89
N TYR A 71 5.57 1.73 -9.84
CA TYR A 71 5.99 0.37 -10.20
C TYR A 71 6.73 -0.33 -9.06
N LEU A 72 7.59 0.36 -8.32
CA LEU A 72 8.22 -0.21 -7.13
C LEU A 72 7.18 -0.49 -6.04
N LEU A 73 6.26 0.44 -5.79
CA LEU A 73 5.20 0.29 -4.80
C LEU A 73 4.25 -0.85 -5.16
N SER A 74 3.92 -1.05 -6.43
CA SER A 74 3.03 -2.13 -6.87
C SER A 74 3.63 -3.51 -6.61
N SER A 75 4.96 -3.66 -6.73
CA SER A 75 5.68 -4.87 -6.30
C SER A 75 5.52 -5.11 -4.80
N LYS A 76 5.65 -4.08 -3.95
CA LYS A 76 5.40 -4.21 -2.50
C LYS A 76 3.93 -4.53 -2.19
N ALA A 77 3.01 -3.81 -2.81
CA ALA A 77 1.58 -3.81 -2.49
C ALA A 77 0.88 -5.08 -2.95
N GLY A 78 1.30 -5.66 -4.07
CA GLY A 78 0.65 -6.82 -4.68
C GLY A 78 1.60 -7.92 -5.12
N GLY A 79 2.91 -7.81 -4.88
CA GLY A 79 3.87 -8.85 -5.24
C GLY A 79 4.03 -9.03 -6.75
N PHE A 80 3.53 -8.08 -7.56
CA PHE A 80 3.51 -8.22 -9.00
C PHE A 80 4.77 -7.62 -9.62
N LEU A 81 5.39 -8.39 -10.54
CA LEU A 81 6.68 -8.02 -11.11
C LEU A 81 6.54 -6.83 -12.08
N PRO A 82 7.29 -5.71 -11.91
CA PRO A 82 7.14 -4.51 -12.74
C PRO A 82 7.23 -4.74 -14.25
N SER A 83 8.24 -5.48 -14.73
CA SER A 83 8.42 -5.75 -16.17
C SER A 83 7.27 -6.55 -16.78
N ALA A 84 6.72 -7.50 -16.03
CA ALA A 84 5.52 -8.26 -16.41
C ALA A 84 4.30 -7.33 -16.45
N SER A 85 4.16 -6.43 -15.47
CA SER A 85 3.07 -5.44 -15.44
C SER A 85 3.07 -4.52 -16.64
N ILE A 86 4.24 -4.01 -17.03
CA ILE A 86 4.42 -3.16 -18.21
C ILE A 86 4.06 -3.95 -19.48
N SER A 87 4.53 -5.19 -19.59
CA SER A 87 4.26 -6.05 -20.75
C SER A 87 2.76 -6.33 -20.91
N GLN A 88 2.08 -6.66 -19.81
CA GLN A 88 0.64 -6.87 -19.82
C GLN A 88 -0.09 -5.58 -20.20
N THR A 89 0.30 -4.43 -19.64
CA THR A 89 -0.28 -3.12 -19.98
C THR A 89 -0.21 -2.86 -21.49
N MET A 90 0.94 -3.11 -22.10
CA MET A 90 1.13 -2.98 -23.55
C MET A 90 0.18 -3.89 -24.35
N VAL A 91 -0.09 -5.11 -23.89
CA VAL A 91 -1.05 -6.02 -24.56
C VAL A 91 -2.49 -5.54 -24.38
N GLU A 92 -2.83 -4.99 -23.21
CA GLU A 92 -4.21 -4.61 -22.85
C GLU A 92 -4.65 -3.28 -23.48
N ASN A 93 -3.76 -2.29 -23.53
CA ASN A 93 -4.13 -0.94 -24.00
C ASN A 93 -3.09 -0.28 -24.93
N GLY A 94 -1.99 -0.98 -25.24
CA GLY A 94 -0.99 -0.52 -26.20
C GLY A 94 -0.17 0.70 -25.78
N PHE A 95 -0.30 1.20 -24.55
CA PHE A 95 0.26 2.50 -24.15
C PHE A 95 -0.10 3.61 -25.17
N ASN A 96 -1.38 3.71 -25.52
CA ASN A 96 -1.85 4.62 -26.57
C ASN A 96 -1.77 6.11 -26.17
N PHE A 97 -0.56 6.68 -26.25
CA PHE A 97 -0.28 8.07 -25.90
C PHE A 97 -0.88 9.07 -26.89
N THR A 98 -1.09 8.70 -28.16
CA THR A 98 -1.55 9.63 -29.21
C THR A 98 -3.06 9.86 -29.17
N ASN A 99 -3.81 8.99 -28.52
CA ASN A 99 -5.24 9.19 -28.25
C ASN A 99 -5.61 8.64 -26.87
N PRO A 100 -5.22 9.34 -25.79
CA PRO A 100 -5.43 8.86 -24.43
C PRO A 100 -6.91 8.72 -24.06
N SER A 101 -7.77 9.59 -24.62
CA SER A 101 -9.22 9.49 -24.51
C SER A 101 -9.84 8.45 -25.44
N GLY A 102 -9.03 7.83 -26.31
CA GLY A 102 -9.46 6.90 -27.35
C GLY A 102 -9.60 5.46 -26.90
N THR A 103 -9.04 5.09 -25.74
CA THR A 103 -9.26 3.77 -25.14
C THR A 103 -9.83 3.94 -23.74
N SER A 104 -10.84 3.13 -23.41
CA SER A 104 -11.55 3.22 -22.14
C SER A 104 -10.63 2.99 -20.94
N PHE A 105 -9.73 2.02 -21.04
CA PHE A 105 -8.75 1.73 -19.99
C PHE A 105 -7.78 2.87 -19.76
N TRP A 106 -7.34 3.57 -20.81
CA TRP A 106 -6.44 4.69 -20.65
C TRP A 106 -7.13 5.90 -20.01
N GLN A 107 -8.38 6.18 -20.39
CA GLN A 107 -9.22 7.20 -19.76
C GLN A 107 -9.54 6.89 -18.30
N ALA A 108 -9.64 5.61 -17.94
CA ALA A 108 -9.88 5.17 -16.56
C ALA A 108 -8.60 5.03 -15.72
N HIS A 109 -7.43 5.35 -16.29
CA HIS A 109 -6.11 5.06 -15.72
C HIS A 109 -5.96 3.60 -15.29
N ASN A 110 -6.67 2.70 -15.96
CA ASN A 110 -6.73 1.29 -15.65
C ASN A 110 -5.69 0.55 -16.49
N MET A 111 -4.57 0.23 -15.87
CA MET A 111 -3.36 -0.27 -16.55
C MET A 111 -3.43 -1.76 -16.97
N GLY A 112 -4.61 -2.37 -16.99
CA GLY A 112 -4.71 -3.75 -17.42
C GLY A 112 -6.10 -4.31 -17.64
N GLY A 113 -7.16 -3.51 -17.51
CA GLY A 113 -8.53 -4.03 -17.55
C GLY A 113 -8.98 -4.63 -16.22
N VAL A 114 -8.57 -4.03 -15.10
CA VAL A 114 -9.04 -4.38 -13.75
C VAL A 114 -10.55 -4.20 -13.69
N LYS A 115 -11.29 -5.29 -13.52
CA LYS A 115 -12.74 -5.26 -13.33
C LYS A 115 -13.10 -4.59 -12.00
N THR A 116 -14.34 -4.10 -11.89
CA THR A 116 -14.89 -3.65 -10.61
C THR A 116 -14.86 -4.77 -9.59
N SER A 117 -14.43 -4.46 -8.36
CA SER A 117 -14.45 -5.37 -7.22
C SER A 117 -14.98 -4.66 -5.98
N LYS A 118 -14.24 -4.66 -4.88
CA LYS A 118 -14.56 -3.96 -3.63
C LYS A 118 -13.38 -3.08 -3.23
N LYS A 119 -13.63 -1.98 -2.51
CA LYS A 119 -12.57 -1.04 -2.12
C LYS A 119 -11.50 -1.68 -1.23
N GLU A 120 -11.88 -2.72 -0.48
CA GLU A 120 -11.00 -3.48 0.40
C GLU A 120 -9.92 -4.26 -0.35
N ASP A 121 -10.03 -4.41 -1.68
CA ASP A 121 -8.98 -5.00 -2.51
C ASP A 121 -7.85 -4.00 -2.84
N PHE A 122 -7.96 -2.73 -2.41
CA PHE A 122 -7.02 -1.65 -2.73
C PHE A 122 -6.46 -0.90 -1.49
N PRO A 123 -6.10 -1.57 -0.38
CA PRO A 123 -5.74 -0.91 0.87
C PRO A 123 -4.53 0.02 0.75
N VAL A 124 -3.48 -0.37 0.03
CA VAL A 124 -2.27 0.44 -0.17
C VAL A 124 -2.55 1.61 -1.11
N THR A 125 -3.31 1.39 -2.18
CA THR A 125 -3.70 2.45 -3.11
C THR A 125 -4.51 3.52 -2.37
N LEU A 126 -5.53 3.14 -1.61
CA LEU A 126 -6.36 4.08 -0.85
C LEU A 126 -5.56 4.82 0.24
N ALA A 127 -4.65 4.14 0.92
CA ALA A 127 -3.79 4.76 1.94
C ALA A 127 -2.76 5.73 1.35
N THR A 128 -2.26 5.45 0.15
CA THR A 128 -1.21 6.25 -0.50
C THR A 128 -1.79 7.43 -1.27
N PHE A 129 -2.89 7.20 -1.98
CA PHE A 129 -3.45 8.13 -2.97
C PHE A 129 -4.74 8.81 -2.53
N GLY A 130 -5.32 8.42 -1.40
CA GLY A 130 -6.57 8.98 -0.89
C GLY A 130 -7.78 8.10 -1.18
N GLN A 131 -8.88 8.35 -0.46
CA GLN A 131 -10.08 7.51 -0.54
C GLN A 131 -10.85 7.62 -1.86
N ASP A 132 -10.62 8.71 -2.59
CA ASP A 132 -11.14 9.02 -3.92
C ASP A 132 -10.26 8.48 -5.05
N SER A 133 -9.15 7.79 -4.73
CA SER A 133 -8.22 7.28 -5.73
C SER A 133 -8.73 6.07 -6.51
N VAL A 134 -9.77 5.40 -5.99
CA VAL A 134 -10.38 4.21 -6.59
C VAL A 134 -11.91 4.40 -6.62
N ASP A 135 -12.48 4.21 -7.80
CA ASP A 135 -13.92 4.19 -8.01
C ASP A 135 -14.32 2.86 -8.67
N ILE A 136 -15.23 2.14 -8.00
CA ILE A 136 -15.73 0.82 -8.40
C ILE A 136 -17.18 0.87 -8.90
N SER A 137 -17.75 2.06 -9.07
CA SER A 137 -19.15 2.23 -9.47
C SER A 137 -19.40 1.96 -10.96
N GLY A 138 -18.34 2.03 -11.77
CA GLY A 138 -18.45 1.98 -13.23
C GLY A 138 -19.04 3.24 -13.86
N THR A 139 -19.23 4.34 -13.12
CA THR A 139 -19.84 5.57 -13.64
C THR A 139 -18.83 6.62 -14.08
N LYS A 140 -17.54 6.43 -13.81
CA LYS A 140 -16.46 7.36 -14.21
C LYS A 140 -16.11 7.18 -15.69
N PRO A 141 -15.53 8.20 -16.35
CA PRO A 141 -15.12 8.10 -17.74
C PRO A 141 -14.20 6.88 -17.99
N GLY A 142 -14.44 6.14 -19.07
CA GLY A 142 -13.69 4.93 -19.42
C GLY A 142 -14.01 3.69 -18.57
N SER A 143 -14.84 3.79 -17.53
CA SER A 143 -15.16 2.67 -16.62
C SER A 143 -16.46 1.93 -16.95
N ASN A 144 -17.32 2.55 -17.77
CA ASN A 144 -18.62 2.01 -18.20
C ASN A 144 -18.53 1.18 -19.50
N VAL A 145 -17.32 1.01 -20.05
CA VAL A 145 -17.09 0.33 -21.32
C VAL A 145 -15.83 -0.53 -21.27
N GLY A 146 -16.00 -1.84 -21.39
CA GLY A 146 -14.96 -2.71 -21.93
C GLY A 146 -15.59 -3.98 -22.46
N ASP A 147 -15.03 -4.43 -23.58
CA ASP A 147 -15.28 -5.65 -24.36
C ASP A 147 -16.70 -6.02 -24.83
N GLY A 148 -17.75 -5.28 -24.44
CA GLY A 148 -19.12 -5.60 -24.87
C GLY A 148 -19.71 -6.85 -24.22
N THR A 149 -19.04 -7.40 -23.18
CA THR A 149 -19.52 -8.56 -22.41
C THR A 149 -20.32 -8.22 -21.16
N GLY A 150 -20.53 -6.92 -20.88
CA GLY A 150 -21.30 -6.46 -19.73
C GLY A 150 -20.48 -6.56 -18.44
N GLY A 151 -19.63 -5.57 -18.21
CA GLY A 151 -18.88 -5.43 -16.96
C GLY A 151 -18.31 -4.02 -16.82
N ALA A 152 -18.40 -3.46 -15.61
CA ALA A 152 -17.74 -2.22 -15.27
C ALA A 152 -16.28 -2.48 -14.88
N TYR A 153 -15.42 -1.52 -15.19
CA TYR A 153 -14.00 -1.53 -14.83
C TYR A 153 -13.73 -0.58 -13.67
N THR A 154 -12.68 -0.86 -12.91
CA THR A 154 -12.24 0.05 -11.85
C THR A 154 -11.64 1.31 -12.50
N TRP A 155 -12.02 2.48 -11.99
CA TRP A 155 -11.41 3.76 -12.35
C TRP A 155 -10.40 4.15 -11.27
N PHE A 156 -9.25 4.65 -11.70
CA PHE A 156 -8.21 5.17 -10.83
C PHE A 156 -8.01 6.66 -11.08
N LYS A 157 -7.66 7.41 -10.04
CA LYS A 157 -7.52 8.88 -10.16
C LYS A 157 -6.40 9.35 -11.09
N ASP A 158 -5.34 8.56 -11.19
CA ASP A 158 -4.16 8.81 -12.00
C ASP A 158 -3.48 7.48 -12.34
N TYR A 159 -2.46 7.50 -13.21
CA TYR A 159 -1.78 6.28 -13.65
C TYR A 159 -1.01 5.60 -12.52
N ASN A 160 -0.54 6.35 -11.52
CA ASN A 160 0.17 5.77 -10.40
C ASN A 160 -0.77 4.91 -9.53
N ALA A 161 -1.96 5.44 -9.22
CA ALA A 161 -3.00 4.70 -8.53
C ALA A 161 -3.42 3.46 -9.35
N GLY A 162 -3.48 3.58 -10.68
CA GLY A 162 -3.74 2.47 -11.59
C GLY A 162 -2.68 1.37 -11.57
N ILE A 163 -1.40 1.74 -11.57
CA ILE A 163 -0.27 0.80 -11.52
C ILE A 163 -0.29 0.00 -10.20
N VAL A 164 -0.46 0.68 -9.07
CA VAL A 164 -0.49 0.04 -7.74
C VAL A 164 -1.77 -0.78 -7.56
N GLY A 165 -2.92 -0.20 -7.91
CA GLY A 165 -4.22 -0.83 -7.75
C GLY A 165 -4.37 -2.11 -8.58
N LYS A 166 -3.78 -2.16 -9.78
CA LYS A 166 -3.71 -3.39 -10.57
C LYS A 166 -3.01 -4.53 -9.82
N ALA A 167 -1.85 -4.26 -9.22
CA ALA A 167 -1.10 -5.28 -8.48
C ALA A 167 -1.88 -5.75 -7.24
N GLU A 168 -2.50 -4.84 -6.50
CA GLU A 168 -3.32 -5.20 -5.34
C GLU A 168 -4.52 -6.05 -5.75
N PHE A 169 -5.26 -5.64 -6.79
CA PHE A 169 -6.38 -6.42 -7.31
C PHE A 169 -5.96 -7.87 -7.59
N MET A 170 -4.83 -8.07 -8.29
CA MET A 170 -4.34 -9.42 -8.60
C MET A 170 -3.98 -10.20 -7.33
N ALA A 171 -3.35 -9.56 -6.36
CA ALA A 171 -2.94 -10.20 -5.11
C ALA A 171 -4.13 -10.67 -4.24
N HIS A 172 -5.27 -10.00 -4.38
CA HIS A 172 -6.52 -10.32 -3.70
C HIS A 172 -7.38 -11.36 -4.43
N GLN A 173 -7.07 -11.71 -5.68
CA GLN A 173 -7.75 -12.82 -6.35
C GLN A 173 -7.06 -14.16 -6.06
N THR A 174 -7.87 -15.19 -5.86
CA THR A 174 -7.38 -16.57 -5.73
C THR A 174 -6.84 -17.11 -7.06
N LEU A 175 -7.33 -16.57 -8.19
CA LEU A 175 -6.96 -17.00 -9.54
C LEU A 175 -5.50 -16.71 -9.92
N TYR A 176 -4.91 -15.64 -9.38
CA TYR A 176 -3.60 -15.15 -9.84
C TYR A 176 -2.44 -15.45 -8.89
N THR A 177 -2.62 -16.34 -7.91
CA THR A 177 -1.59 -16.62 -6.88
C THR A 177 -0.23 -17.02 -7.44
N GLY A 178 -0.18 -17.69 -8.60
CA GLY A 178 1.09 -18.08 -9.23
C GLY A 178 1.88 -16.90 -9.82
N ALA A 179 1.23 -15.76 -10.04
CA ALA A 179 1.88 -14.53 -10.50
C ALA A 179 2.41 -13.67 -9.34
N ILE A 180 1.89 -13.87 -8.13
CA ILE A 180 2.24 -13.07 -6.95
C ILE A 180 3.56 -13.55 -6.35
N ASN A 181 4.46 -12.60 -6.07
CA ASN A 181 5.83 -12.84 -5.58
C ASN A 181 6.68 -13.71 -6.53
N ASN A 182 6.29 -13.80 -7.80
CA ASN A 182 7.07 -14.50 -8.81
C ASN A 182 8.17 -13.57 -9.33
N THR A 183 9.42 -14.06 -9.35
CA THR A 183 10.59 -13.28 -9.76
C THR A 183 10.99 -13.51 -11.21
N ASP A 184 10.26 -14.34 -11.96
CA ASP A 184 10.46 -14.55 -13.39
C ASP A 184 9.27 -13.97 -14.18
N GLY A 185 9.56 -13.06 -15.10
CA GLY A 185 8.51 -12.32 -15.83
C GLY A 185 7.70 -13.20 -16.79
N LEU A 186 8.31 -14.18 -17.46
CA LEU A 186 7.57 -15.09 -18.35
C LEU A 186 6.66 -16.04 -17.55
N SER A 187 7.15 -16.55 -16.42
CA SER A 187 6.38 -17.36 -15.48
C SER A 187 5.22 -16.56 -14.87
N THR A 188 5.48 -15.32 -14.48
CA THR A 188 4.47 -14.37 -13.98
C THR A 188 3.33 -14.20 -14.99
N LEU A 189 3.65 -13.91 -16.25
CA LEU A 189 2.68 -13.73 -17.32
C LEU A 189 1.93 -15.02 -17.68
N SER A 190 2.63 -16.16 -17.65
CA SER A 190 2.01 -17.48 -17.85
C SER A 190 0.99 -17.79 -16.75
N ALA A 191 1.32 -17.45 -15.50
CA ALA A 191 0.41 -17.64 -14.37
C ALA A 191 -0.84 -16.75 -14.45
N ILE A 192 -0.73 -15.51 -14.95
CA ILE A 192 -1.90 -14.64 -15.19
C ILE A 192 -2.83 -15.25 -16.25
N TYR A 193 -2.26 -15.75 -17.35
CA TYR A 193 -3.03 -16.45 -18.38
C TYR A 193 -3.72 -17.69 -17.83
N SER A 194 -3.00 -18.54 -17.08
CA SER A 194 -3.57 -19.72 -16.42
C SER A 194 -4.65 -19.38 -15.41
N GLY A 195 -4.58 -18.20 -14.78
CA GLY A 195 -5.62 -17.66 -13.91
C GLY A 195 -6.85 -17.10 -14.65
N GLY A 196 -6.88 -17.16 -15.99
CA GLY A 196 -8.04 -16.77 -16.78
C GLY A 196 -8.25 -15.25 -16.88
N TRP A 197 -7.17 -14.46 -16.89
CA TRP A 197 -7.27 -13.00 -17.08
C TRP A 197 -8.01 -12.62 -18.37
N ALA A 198 -7.72 -13.31 -19.46
CA ALA A 198 -8.40 -13.18 -20.74
C ALA A 198 -8.75 -14.56 -21.32
N THR A 199 -9.82 -14.61 -22.10
CA THR A 199 -10.29 -15.84 -22.78
C THR A 199 -9.75 -16.00 -24.20
N ASP A 200 -9.06 -14.98 -24.74
CA ASP A 200 -8.42 -15.03 -26.05
C ASP A 200 -7.33 -16.13 -26.07
N PRO A 201 -7.44 -17.16 -26.92
CA PRO A 201 -6.46 -18.25 -26.97
C PRO A 201 -5.06 -17.80 -27.40
N THR A 202 -4.94 -16.63 -28.02
CA THR A 202 -3.66 -16.03 -28.42
C THR A 202 -3.03 -15.14 -27.35
N TYR A 203 -3.71 -14.93 -26.21
CA TYR A 203 -3.29 -13.99 -25.18
C TYR A 203 -1.92 -14.31 -24.59
N LEU A 204 -1.67 -15.58 -24.24
CA LEU A 204 -0.35 -15.99 -23.71
C LEU A 204 0.79 -15.71 -24.70
N MET A 205 0.57 -16.00 -25.98
CA MET A 205 1.56 -15.73 -27.03
C MET A 205 1.85 -14.24 -27.13
N LYS A 206 0.82 -13.38 -27.09
CA LYS A 206 0.98 -11.91 -27.08
C LYS A 206 1.77 -11.45 -25.85
N LEU A 207 1.45 -11.95 -24.66
CA LEU A 207 2.17 -11.61 -23.43
C LEU A 207 3.66 -11.98 -23.52
N GLN A 208 3.97 -13.21 -23.96
CA GLN A 208 5.34 -13.69 -24.06
C GLN A 208 6.12 -12.93 -25.14
N ALA A 209 5.51 -12.67 -26.30
CA ALA A 209 6.13 -11.88 -27.36
C ALA A 209 6.44 -10.45 -26.90
N THR A 210 5.48 -9.78 -26.27
CA THR A 210 5.64 -8.44 -25.72
C THR A 210 6.66 -8.39 -24.59
N TYR A 211 6.72 -9.40 -23.71
CA TYR A 211 7.75 -9.46 -22.69
C TYR A 211 9.15 -9.55 -23.30
N ASN A 212 9.31 -10.37 -24.33
CA ASN A 212 10.60 -10.54 -25.00
C ASN A 212 11.04 -9.28 -25.76
N SER A 213 10.12 -8.53 -26.38
CA SER A 213 10.44 -7.33 -27.16
C SER A 213 10.50 -6.04 -26.33
N LEU A 214 9.67 -5.92 -25.29
CA LEU A 214 9.52 -4.73 -24.46
C LEU A 214 9.87 -4.99 -22.99
N GLY A 215 9.24 -5.99 -22.36
CA GLY A 215 9.36 -6.25 -20.91
C GLY A 215 10.80 -6.36 -20.41
N LYS A 216 11.65 -7.08 -21.15
CA LYS A 216 13.08 -7.24 -20.83
C LYS A 216 13.83 -5.92 -20.65
N GLN A 217 13.45 -4.87 -21.38
CA GLN A 217 14.06 -3.55 -21.27
C GLN A 217 13.84 -2.90 -19.89
N PHE A 218 12.84 -3.37 -19.14
CA PHE A 218 12.46 -2.86 -17.83
C PHE A 218 12.81 -3.79 -16.67
N GLN A 219 13.61 -4.84 -16.89
CA GLN A 219 14.06 -5.75 -15.80
C GLN A 219 14.87 -5.04 -14.71
N TRP A 220 15.43 -3.87 -14.99
CA TRP A 220 16.07 -3.05 -13.97
C TRP A 220 15.09 -2.63 -12.86
N LEU A 221 13.79 -2.47 -13.16
CA LEU A 221 12.76 -2.20 -12.14
C LEU A 221 12.50 -3.43 -11.27
N ASP A 222 12.54 -4.63 -11.86
CA ASP A 222 12.38 -5.87 -11.11
C ASP A 222 13.52 -6.03 -10.12
N GLN A 223 14.76 -5.82 -10.59
CA GLN A 223 15.97 -5.88 -9.77
C GLN A 223 15.90 -4.86 -8.62
N GLU A 224 15.49 -3.62 -8.92
CA GLU A 224 15.36 -2.58 -7.91
C GLU A 224 14.25 -2.88 -6.89
N ALA A 225 13.10 -3.38 -7.34
CA ALA A 225 12.02 -3.79 -6.45
C ALA A 225 12.43 -4.96 -5.55
N ILE A 226 13.10 -5.97 -6.10
CA ILE A 226 13.62 -7.12 -5.36
C ILE A 226 14.69 -6.68 -4.36
N GLN A 227 15.60 -5.78 -4.76
CA GLN A 227 16.62 -5.24 -3.86
C GLN A 227 15.98 -4.47 -2.70
N LYS A 228 14.90 -3.72 -2.95
CA LYS A 228 14.25 -2.87 -1.97
C LYS A 228 13.31 -3.64 -1.03
N TYR A 229 12.59 -4.65 -1.51
CA TYR A 229 11.52 -5.31 -0.77
C TYR A 229 11.68 -6.84 -0.63
N GLY A 230 12.70 -7.43 -1.25
CA GLY A 230 12.94 -8.86 -1.29
C GLY A 230 12.13 -9.60 -2.37
N ASN A 231 12.31 -10.93 -2.44
CA ASN A 231 11.68 -11.77 -3.47
C ASN A 231 10.19 -12.03 -3.25
N ALA A 232 9.69 -11.85 -2.02
CA ALA A 232 8.30 -12.14 -1.68
C ALA A 232 7.70 -11.06 -0.78
N PRO A 233 7.59 -9.81 -1.28
CA PRO A 233 7.21 -8.66 -0.48
C PRO A 233 5.73 -8.66 -0.08
N PHE A 234 4.84 -9.22 -0.91
CA PHE A 234 3.43 -9.27 -0.57
C PHE A 234 3.13 -10.39 0.42
N LYS A 235 2.40 -10.04 1.49
CA LYS A 235 1.92 -10.97 2.52
C LYS A 235 0.40 -10.83 2.67
N ARG A 236 -0.34 -11.86 2.24
CA ARG A 236 -1.82 -11.90 2.31
C ARG A 236 -2.36 -11.78 3.74
N ALA A 237 -1.59 -12.15 4.76
CA ALA A 237 -2.02 -12.18 6.17
C ALA A 237 -2.27 -10.80 6.81
N ASN A 238 -1.95 -9.68 6.15
CA ASN A 238 -2.07 -8.33 6.74
C ASN A 238 -3.37 -7.57 6.39
N LEU A 239 -4.32 -8.19 5.68
CA LEU A 239 -5.53 -7.49 5.23
C LEU A 239 -6.54 -7.19 6.35
N SER A 240 -6.48 -7.95 7.45
CA SER A 240 -7.27 -7.71 8.65
C SER A 240 -6.70 -6.63 9.57
N GLN A 241 -5.47 -6.15 9.33
CA GLN A 241 -4.82 -5.13 10.17
C GLN A 241 -4.88 -3.71 9.59
N ILE A 242 -5.21 -3.56 8.31
CA ILE A 242 -5.24 -2.24 7.64
C ILE A 242 -6.61 -1.55 7.75
N PHE A 243 -7.67 -2.32 8.03
CA PHE A 243 -8.97 -1.77 8.40
C PHE A 243 -9.21 -2.06 9.89
N PRO A 244 -8.93 -1.11 10.82
CA PRO A 244 -9.53 -1.22 12.13
C PRO A 244 -11.04 -1.15 11.93
N GLU A 245 -11.69 -2.28 12.06
CA GLU A 245 -13.12 -2.41 12.24
C GLU A 245 -13.52 -1.67 13.52
N ASN A 246 -13.56 -0.33 13.51
CA ASN A 246 -13.84 0.45 14.71
C ASN A 246 -14.38 1.85 14.42
N ARG A 247 -15.66 1.90 14.03
CA ARG A 247 -16.55 3.02 14.39
C ARG A 247 -17.62 2.66 15.44
N GLN A 248 -17.72 1.39 15.84
CA GLN A 248 -18.65 0.97 16.91
C GLN A 248 -18.01 0.84 18.31
N SER A 249 -16.69 0.66 18.43
CA SER A 249 -16.05 0.59 19.77
C SER A 249 -15.86 1.97 20.42
N GLN A 250 -15.49 3.00 19.64
CA GLN A 250 -15.31 4.35 20.19
C GLN A 250 -16.63 4.97 20.68
N THR A 251 -17.75 4.72 20.02
CA THR A 251 -19.08 5.18 20.47
C THR A 251 -19.53 4.48 21.74
N LYS A 252 -19.27 3.16 21.90
CA LYS A 252 -19.59 2.43 23.13
C LYS A 252 -18.75 2.92 24.33
N ASN A 253 -17.47 3.24 24.11
CA ASN A 253 -16.61 3.78 25.18
C ASN A 253 -16.96 5.22 25.55
N LEU A 254 -17.27 6.08 24.57
CA LEU A 254 -17.72 7.45 24.85
C LEU A 254 -19.05 7.47 25.59
N VAL A 255 -20.01 6.60 25.23
CA VAL A 255 -21.29 6.48 25.96
C VAL A 255 -21.08 5.98 27.39
N LYS A 256 -20.19 4.99 27.61
CA LYS A 256 -19.86 4.54 28.97
C LYS A 256 -19.19 5.63 29.81
N ILE A 257 -18.25 6.39 29.22
CA ILE A 257 -17.58 7.50 29.90
C ILE A 257 -18.58 8.63 30.21
N LEU A 258 -19.49 8.95 29.28
CA LEU A 258 -20.52 9.97 29.49
C LEU A 258 -21.52 9.57 30.59
N ILE A 259 -21.93 8.30 30.64
CA ILE A 259 -22.79 7.75 31.71
C ILE A 259 -22.06 7.81 33.06
N ALA A 260 -20.78 7.44 33.11
CA ALA A 260 -19.99 7.50 34.35
C ALA A 260 -19.80 8.94 34.86
N LEU A 261 -19.59 9.91 33.95
CA LEU A 261 -19.53 11.34 34.30
C LEU A 261 -20.88 11.88 34.77
N LEU A 262 -22.00 11.51 34.14
CA LEU A 262 -23.34 11.91 34.57
C LEU A 262 -23.68 11.39 35.99
N LEU A 263 -23.24 10.18 36.33
CA LEU A 263 -23.42 9.59 37.66
C LEU A 263 -22.51 10.20 38.75
N GLN A 264 -21.39 10.82 38.36
CA GLN A 264 -20.51 11.52 39.30
C GLN A 264 -20.96 12.97 39.59
N ILE A 265 -21.67 13.60 38.66
CA ILE A 265 -22.12 15.00 38.82
C ILE A 265 -23.46 15.07 39.56
N HIS A 266 -24.27 14.00 39.55
CA HIS A 266 -25.53 13.91 40.29
C HIS A 266 -25.62 12.58 41.05
N PRO A 267 -25.27 12.53 42.35
CA PRO A 267 -25.63 11.38 43.17
C PRO A 267 -27.16 11.38 43.35
N ILE A 268 -27.86 10.63 42.51
CA ILE A 268 -29.27 10.32 42.75
C ILE A 268 -29.31 9.46 44.02
N LYS A 269 -29.70 10.07 45.14
CA LYS A 269 -30.16 9.35 46.31
C LYS A 269 -31.44 8.60 45.91
N LEU A 270 -31.32 7.32 45.58
CA LEU A 270 -32.46 6.41 45.77
C LEU A 270 -32.62 6.25 47.28
N GLN A 271 -33.52 7.04 47.85
CA GLN A 271 -34.02 6.83 49.20
C GLN A 271 -35.15 5.80 49.15
N ASP A 272 -35.00 4.77 49.96
CA ASP A 272 -36.04 3.80 50.30
C ASP A 272 -37.35 4.51 50.66
N LYS A 273 -38.45 4.09 50.02
CA LYS A 273 -39.79 4.22 50.60
C LYS A 273 -40.56 2.92 50.40
N ILE A 274 -40.57 2.17 51.49
CA ILE A 274 -41.45 1.04 51.80
C ILE A 274 -42.91 1.53 51.87
N LEU A 275 -43.78 0.90 51.06
CA LEU A 275 -45.19 0.44 51.24
C LEU A 275 -46.26 1.38 51.87
N PRO A 276 -47.57 1.17 51.58
CA PRO A 276 -48.33 0.11 52.27
C PRO A 276 -49.23 -0.75 51.38
N HIS A 277 -49.43 -1.98 51.85
CA HIS A 277 -50.58 -2.84 51.56
C HIS A 277 -51.88 -2.19 52.07
N HIS A 278 -52.93 -2.27 51.25
CA HIS A 278 -54.25 -2.78 51.61
C HIS A 278 -54.92 -3.37 50.37
#